data_AF-A0A1H1Q432-F1
#
_entry.id   AF-A0A1H1Q432-F1
#
_cell.length_a   1.000
_cell.length_b   1.000
_cell.length_c   1.000
_cell.angle_alpha   90.00
_cell.angle_beta   90.00
_cell.angle_gamma   90.00
#
_symmetry.space_group_name_H-M   'P 1'
#
loop_
_entity.id
_entity.type
_entity.pdbx_description
1 polymer ?
#
loop_
_entity_poly.entity_id
_entity_poly.type
_entity_poly.pdbx_seq_one_letter_code
_entity_poly.pdbx_strand_id
1 'polypeptide(L)'
;MTVPNPAPQLPPQPFAQNPDFAAPGAQQAAAGQPYAAAQPTRPYVPPVYDAGPPKPPRPKLTKEAARRARLAGGVGGGIAWLGIGIMQLCATLLLLPVLVGSLVFGLGFAFRQDGTSATGGAWNSMLEWLGSPWGILLGIGVPIGLLVALLGLWVSTRILRHPDVRRPVGITWAGFGIAVAAAVLLSGAGSVTLPFFGGFPLGPGFDIDRFGPGPGPVDDAELERWFATDGADMLERIADPGTLLGFAGPWLAIGQLLALVIPIVVSIFTWWWMAHAMRPALVDGPLEPAPERTAEPPAA
;
A
#
# COMPACT_ATOMS: atom_id res chain seq x y z
N MET A 1 31.83 -51.93 -20.61
CA MET A 1 31.09 -52.22 -19.37
C MET A 1 31.05 -50.93 -18.56
N THR A 2 29.95 -50.20 -18.63
CA THR A 2 29.74 -48.92 -17.93
C THR A 2 28.96 -49.19 -16.64
N VAL A 3 29.57 -48.85 -15.51
CA VAL A 3 28.98 -49.03 -14.17
C VAL A 3 27.87 -47.99 -13.98
N PRO A 4 26.66 -48.37 -13.57
CA PRO A 4 25.59 -47.41 -13.31
C PRO A 4 25.93 -46.55 -12.09
N ASN A 5 25.82 -45.23 -12.27
CA ASN A 5 26.03 -44.23 -11.23
C ASN A 5 24.92 -44.36 -10.17
N PRO A 6 25.23 -44.64 -8.88
CA PRO A 6 24.21 -44.74 -7.85
C PRO A 6 23.56 -43.37 -7.59
N ALA A 7 22.23 -43.39 -7.42
CA ALA A 7 21.45 -42.19 -7.16
C ALA A 7 21.92 -41.49 -5.86
N PRO A 8 22.04 -40.15 -5.84
CA PRO A 8 22.44 -39.41 -4.65
C PRO A 8 21.44 -39.62 -3.51
N GLN A 9 21.88 -40.27 -2.44
CA GLN A 9 21.12 -40.37 -1.19
C GLN A 9 21.03 -38.98 -0.56
N LEU A 10 19.82 -38.45 -0.45
CA LEU A 10 19.55 -37.21 0.28
C LEU A 10 19.77 -37.46 1.78
N PRO A 11 20.43 -36.54 2.50
CA PRO A 11 20.65 -36.68 3.94
C PRO A 11 19.32 -36.68 4.70
N PRO A 12 19.23 -37.43 5.83
CA PRO A 12 18.03 -37.46 6.66
C PRO A 12 17.69 -36.07 7.19
N GLN A 13 16.46 -35.62 6.91
CA GLN A 13 15.92 -34.32 7.34
C GLN A 13 15.67 -34.35 8.87
N PRO A 14 16.30 -33.48 9.68
CA PRO A 14 16.23 -33.51 11.14
C PRO A 14 14.98 -32.83 11.76
N PHE A 15 13.92 -32.55 11.00
CA PHE A 15 12.82 -31.68 11.46
C PHE A 15 11.63 -32.37 12.15
N ALA A 16 11.71 -33.65 12.48
CA ALA A 16 10.61 -34.38 13.08
C ALA A 16 10.89 -34.76 14.54
N GLN A 17 11.02 -33.76 15.44
CA GLN A 17 10.91 -33.95 16.90
C GLN A 17 10.98 -32.59 17.60
N ASN A 18 9.89 -31.82 17.57
CA ASN A 18 9.71 -30.77 18.57
C ASN A 18 8.36 -31.02 19.28
N PRO A 19 8.36 -31.67 20.45
CA PRO A 19 7.15 -32.06 21.17
C PRO A 19 6.35 -30.89 21.77
N ASP A 20 6.85 -29.65 21.69
CA ASP A 20 6.28 -28.51 22.42
C ASP A 20 5.24 -27.68 21.64
N PHE A 21 4.95 -28.02 20.37
CA PHE A 21 3.85 -27.40 19.62
C PHE A 21 2.52 -28.14 19.85
N ALA A 22 2.06 -28.17 21.11
CA ALA A 22 0.69 -28.51 21.44
C ALA A 22 -0.22 -27.32 21.09
N ALA A 23 -1.01 -27.43 20.02
CA ALA A 23 -1.97 -26.41 19.61
C ALA A 23 -3.07 -26.23 20.68
N PRO A 24 -3.23 -25.02 21.27
CA PRO A 24 -4.32 -24.75 22.20
C PRO A 24 -5.57 -24.36 21.41
N GLY A 25 -6.53 -25.28 21.25
CA GLY A 25 -7.82 -24.92 20.69
C GLY A 25 -8.59 -26.06 20.02
N ALA A 26 -9.05 -27.04 20.80
CA ALA A 26 -10.10 -27.95 20.38
C ALA A 26 -10.94 -28.39 21.59
N GLN A 27 -11.71 -27.46 22.15
CA GLN A 27 -12.82 -27.75 23.05
C GLN A 27 -14.07 -27.05 22.54
N GLN A 28 -14.72 -27.67 21.55
CA GLN A 28 -16.16 -27.48 21.35
C GLN A 28 -16.78 -28.86 21.18
N ALA A 29 -17.36 -29.32 22.28
CA ALA A 29 -18.00 -30.60 22.44
C ALA A 29 -19.26 -30.68 21.56
N ALA A 30 -19.21 -31.52 20.54
CA ALA A 30 -20.39 -31.95 19.82
C ALA A 30 -20.98 -33.17 20.54
N ALA A 31 -22.20 -32.99 21.06
CA ALA A 31 -22.97 -34.01 21.76
C ALA A 31 -23.38 -35.17 20.83
N GLY A 32 -23.23 -36.40 21.32
CA GLY A 32 -24.09 -37.52 20.92
C GLY A 32 -23.72 -38.27 19.64
N GLN A 33 -22.49 -38.77 19.52
CA GLN A 33 -22.21 -39.90 18.61
C GLN A 33 -22.15 -41.20 19.44
N PRO A 34 -22.98 -42.22 19.12
CA PRO A 34 -22.96 -43.50 19.82
C PRO A 34 -21.59 -44.17 19.64
N TYR A 35 -21.09 -44.73 20.75
CA TYR A 35 -19.81 -45.42 20.90
C TYR A 35 -19.48 -46.35 19.72
N ALA A 36 -18.82 -45.79 18.70
CA ALA A 36 -18.19 -46.57 17.65
C ALA A 36 -16.92 -47.16 18.24
N ALA A 37 -16.82 -48.49 18.18
CA ALA A 37 -15.69 -49.28 18.65
C ALA A 37 -14.36 -48.63 18.26
N ALA A 38 -13.47 -48.49 19.26
CA ALA A 38 -12.15 -47.92 19.11
C ALA A 38 -11.43 -48.56 17.91
N GLN A 39 -11.36 -47.82 16.79
CA GLN A 39 -10.59 -48.28 15.65
C GLN A 39 -9.12 -48.28 16.06
N PRO A 40 -8.38 -49.37 15.78
CA PRO A 40 -6.96 -49.44 16.10
C PRO A 40 -6.25 -48.25 15.47
N THR A 41 -5.50 -47.52 16.29
CA THR A 41 -4.68 -46.37 15.92
C THR A 41 -3.73 -46.76 14.78
N ARG A 42 -4.15 -46.52 13.54
CA ARG A 42 -3.28 -46.67 12.38
C ARG A 42 -2.24 -45.54 12.46
N PRO A 43 -0.94 -45.84 12.40
CA PRO A 43 0.11 -44.83 12.34
C PRO A 43 -0.21 -43.80 11.26
N TYR A 44 -0.26 -42.53 11.62
CA TYR A 44 -0.46 -41.46 10.66
C TYR A 44 0.74 -41.43 9.70
N VAL A 45 0.54 -41.92 8.48
CA VAL A 45 1.48 -41.77 7.39
C VAL A 45 1.07 -40.49 6.67
N PRO A 46 1.86 -39.39 6.73
CA PRO A 46 1.53 -38.19 5.97
C PRO A 46 1.40 -38.58 4.49
N PRO A 47 0.37 -38.09 3.78
CA PRO A 47 0.21 -38.40 2.36
C PRO A 47 1.49 -37.97 1.65
N VAL A 48 2.20 -38.95 1.09
CA VAL A 48 3.34 -38.72 0.21
C VAL A 48 2.75 -38.09 -1.04
N TYR A 49 2.75 -36.76 -1.10
CA TYR A 49 2.38 -36.07 -2.31
C TYR A 49 3.41 -36.46 -3.35
N ASP A 50 2.97 -37.24 -4.33
CA ASP A 50 3.73 -37.51 -5.53
C ASP A 50 4.05 -36.14 -6.13
N ALA A 51 5.29 -35.69 -5.95
CA ALA A 51 5.78 -34.46 -6.54
C ALA A 51 5.82 -34.76 -8.04
N GLY A 52 4.69 -34.48 -8.70
CA GLY A 52 4.51 -34.82 -10.11
C GLY A 52 5.69 -34.38 -10.97
N PRO A 53 5.77 -34.90 -12.21
CA PRO A 53 6.94 -34.72 -13.06
C PRO A 53 7.44 -33.26 -13.06
N PRO A 54 8.77 -33.04 -12.96
CA PRO A 54 9.34 -31.72 -12.79
C PRO A 54 8.83 -30.78 -13.89
N LYS A 55 8.25 -29.65 -13.50
CA LYS A 55 7.72 -28.67 -14.45
C LYS A 55 8.88 -28.15 -15.30
N PRO A 56 8.74 -28.11 -16.65
CA PRO A 56 9.79 -27.61 -17.51
C PRO A 56 10.14 -26.15 -17.13
N PRO A 57 11.44 -25.77 -17.18
CA PRO A 57 11.88 -24.43 -16.81
C PRO A 57 11.22 -23.39 -17.72
N ARG A 58 10.70 -22.28 -17.17
CA ARG A 58 10.01 -21.25 -17.96
C ARG A 58 10.99 -20.49 -18.87
N PRO A 59 10.59 -20.10 -20.09
CA PRO A 59 11.45 -19.32 -20.98
C PRO A 59 11.89 -17.99 -20.34
N LYS A 60 13.08 -17.53 -20.72
CA LYS A 60 13.52 -16.18 -20.36
C LYS A 60 12.56 -15.16 -21.00
N LEU A 61 12.22 -14.12 -20.26
CA LEU A 61 11.41 -13.01 -20.77
C LEU A 61 12.14 -12.35 -21.94
N THR A 62 11.46 -12.11 -23.05
CA THR A 62 12.07 -11.38 -24.17
C THR A 62 12.47 -9.97 -23.71
N LYS A 63 13.55 -9.44 -24.26
CA LYS A 63 14.03 -8.08 -23.90
C LYS A 63 12.95 -7.02 -24.14
N GLU A 64 12.13 -7.21 -25.17
CA GLU A 64 11.01 -6.33 -25.51
C GLU A 64 9.89 -6.37 -24.46
N ALA A 65 9.47 -7.56 -24.02
CA ALA A 65 8.45 -7.69 -22.98
C ALA A 65 8.94 -7.08 -21.65
N ALA A 66 10.22 -7.26 -21.32
CA ALA A 66 10.83 -6.63 -20.14
C ALA A 66 10.81 -5.09 -20.24
N ARG A 67 11.15 -4.52 -21.40
CA ARG A 67 11.12 -3.07 -21.64
C ARG A 67 9.70 -2.52 -21.53
N ARG A 68 8.71 -3.18 -22.13
CA ARG A 68 7.30 -2.78 -22.06
C ARG A 68 6.76 -2.83 -20.63
N ALA A 69 7.11 -3.87 -19.86
CA ALA A 69 6.70 -3.96 -18.46
C ALA A 69 7.25 -2.77 -17.63
N ARG A 70 8.51 -2.40 -17.82
CA ARG A 70 9.11 -1.22 -17.17
C ARG A 70 8.42 0.08 -17.60
N LEU A 71 8.10 0.23 -18.88
CA LEU A 71 7.36 1.39 -19.39
C LEU A 71 5.94 1.45 -18.82
N ALA A 72 5.25 0.31 -18.70
CA ALA A 72 3.92 0.22 -18.12
C ALA A 72 3.89 0.60 -16.63
N GLY A 73 4.92 0.19 -15.86
CA GLY A 73 5.08 0.58 -14.47
C GLY A 73 5.54 2.03 -14.30
N GLY A 74 6.44 2.52 -15.16
CA GLY A 74 6.95 3.89 -15.09
C GLY A 74 5.92 4.93 -15.54
N VAL A 75 5.36 4.78 -16.74
CA VAL A 75 4.40 5.74 -17.30
C VAL A 75 3.01 5.52 -16.71
N GLY A 76 2.46 4.32 -16.85
CA GLY A 76 1.10 4.01 -16.38
C GLY A 76 1.03 4.02 -14.85
N GLY A 77 1.97 3.36 -14.18
CA GLY A 77 2.08 3.42 -12.71
C GLY A 77 2.40 4.83 -12.21
N GLY A 78 3.25 5.59 -12.91
CA GLY A 78 3.54 6.98 -12.54
C GLY A 78 2.34 7.92 -12.61
N ILE A 79 1.53 7.83 -13.67
CA ILE A 79 0.26 8.55 -13.76
C ILE A 79 -0.70 8.09 -12.65
N ALA A 80 -0.72 6.78 -12.33
CA ALA A 80 -1.56 6.26 -11.26
C ALA A 80 -1.21 6.89 -9.90
N TRP A 81 0.08 6.92 -9.57
CA TRP A 81 0.59 7.54 -8.34
C TRP A 81 0.38 9.05 -8.30
N LEU A 82 0.54 9.75 -9.43
CA LEU A 82 0.22 11.17 -9.52
C LEU A 82 -1.25 11.43 -9.16
N GLY A 83 -2.18 10.64 -9.72
CA GLY A 83 -3.60 10.74 -9.40
C GLY A 83 -3.90 10.50 -7.92
N ILE A 84 -3.30 9.47 -7.32
CA ILE A 84 -3.41 9.19 -5.88
C ILE A 84 -2.83 10.34 -5.05
N GLY A 85 -1.69 10.90 -5.47
CA GLY A 85 -1.07 12.02 -4.79
C GLY A 85 -1.92 13.29 -4.83
N ILE A 86 -2.55 13.59 -5.96
CA ILE A 86 -3.52 14.70 -6.08
C ILE A 86 -4.71 14.44 -5.14
N MET A 87 -5.30 13.24 -5.21
CA MET A 87 -6.44 12.87 -4.37
C MET A 87 -6.11 13.01 -2.87
N GLN A 88 -4.95 12.49 -2.46
CA GLN A 88 -4.48 12.55 -1.09
C GLN A 88 -4.19 13.99 -0.65
N LEU A 89 -3.50 14.79 -1.47
CA LEU A 89 -3.21 16.19 -1.18
C LEU A 89 -4.51 16.99 -1.01
N CYS A 90 -5.46 16.84 -1.93
CA CYS A 90 -6.75 17.50 -1.83
C CYS A 90 -7.53 17.06 -0.59
N ALA A 91 -7.60 15.76 -0.31
CA ALA A 91 -8.26 15.24 0.90
C ALA A 91 -7.59 15.76 2.19
N THR A 92 -6.27 15.82 2.19
CA THR A 92 -5.47 16.31 3.32
C THR A 92 -5.73 17.79 3.57
N LEU A 93 -5.64 18.62 2.54
CA LEU A 93 -5.91 20.06 2.63
C LEU A 93 -7.38 20.34 2.99
N LEU A 94 -8.32 19.51 2.51
CA LEU A 94 -9.73 19.61 2.86
C LEU A 94 -9.97 19.32 4.35
N LEU A 95 -9.29 18.31 4.90
CA LEU A 95 -9.39 17.90 6.30
C LEU A 95 -8.51 18.72 7.25
N LEU A 96 -7.51 19.45 6.74
CA LEU A 96 -6.53 20.17 7.55
C LEU A 96 -7.17 21.12 8.57
N PRO A 97 -8.17 21.97 8.21
CA PRO A 97 -8.79 22.86 9.19
C PRO A 97 -9.58 22.10 10.26
N VAL A 98 -10.15 20.95 9.93
CA VAL A 98 -10.84 20.09 10.90
C VAL A 98 -9.85 19.51 11.91
N LEU A 99 -8.69 19.06 11.42
CA LEU A 99 -7.63 18.53 12.29
C LEU A 99 -7.05 19.61 13.20
N VAL A 100 -6.71 20.77 12.65
CA VAL A 100 -6.17 21.91 13.43
C VAL A 100 -7.21 22.42 14.42
N GLY A 101 -8.46 22.63 13.98
CA GLY A 101 -9.56 23.06 14.84
C GLY A 101 -9.84 22.07 15.97
N SER A 102 -9.81 20.77 15.69
CA SER A 102 -9.99 19.72 16.71
C SER A 102 -8.83 19.71 17.72
N LEU A 103 -7.60 19.94 17.27
CA LEU A 103 -6.42 20.02 18.14
C LEU A 103 -6.48 21.26 19.05
N VAL A 104 -6.72 22.44 18.48
CA VAL A 104 -6.86 23.70 19.24
C VAL A 104 -8.00 23.58 20.24
N PHE A 105 -9.12 22.99 19.83
CA PHE A 105 -10.24 22.69 20.72
C PHE A 105 -9.86 21.75 21.85
N GLY A 106 -9.19 20.63 21.55
CA GLY A 106 -8.76 19.66 22.55
C GLY A 106 -7.79 20.24 23.58
N LEU A 107 -6.86 21.11 23.13
CA LEU A 107 -5.98 21.87 24.02
C LEU A 107 -6.78 22.84 24.89
N GLY A 108 -7.67 23.63 24.30
CA GLY A 108 -8.53 24.54 25.04
C GLY A 108 -9.38 23.85 26.11
N PHE A 109 -9.93 22.67 25.80
CA PHE A 109 -10.66 21.82 26.74
C PHE A 109 -9.76 21.26 27.84
N ALA A 110 -8.53 20.83 27.51
CA ALA A 110 -7.58 20.35 28.50
C ALA A 110 -7.19 21.45 29.50
N PHE A 111 -7.16 22.72 29.06
CA PHE A 111 -6.80 23.87 29.88
C PHE A 111 -7.99 24.57 30.56
N ARG A 112 -9.24 24.36 30.13
CA ARG A 112 -10.44 25.00 30.72
C ARG A 112 -11.54 23.99 31.06
N GLN A 113 -12.06 24.06 32.30
CA GLN A 113 -13.01 23.07 32.85
C GLN A 113 -14.46 23.16 32.32
N ASP A 114 -14.81 24.16 31.50
CA ASP A 114 -16.18 24.38 31.04
C ASP A 114 -16.44 23.75 29.66
N GLY A 115 -16.55 22.41 29.65
CA GLY A 115 -16.29 21.57 28.48
C GLY A 115 -17.40 21.28 27.46
N THR A 116 -18.58 21.90 27.48
CA THR A 116 -19.76 21.30 26.80
C THR A 116 -20.41 22.06 25.63
N SER A 117 -20.04 23.32 25.32
CA SER A 117 -20.76 24.12 24.30
C SER A 117 -20.04 24.30 22.95
N ALA A 118 -18.77 23.91 22.84
CA ALA A 118 -17.93 24.30 21.71
C ALA A 118 -18.05 23.41 20.45
N THR A 119 -18.57 22.18 20.56
CA THR A 119 -18.72 21.25 19.43
C THR A 119 -19.70 21.75 18.36
N GLY A 120 -20.71 22.54 18.77
CA GLY A 120 -21.69 23.12 17.85
C GLY A 120 -21.10 24.16 16.90
N GLY A 121 -20.09 24.93 17.36
CA GLY A 121 -19.41 25.94 16.56
C GLY A 121 -18.51 25.32 15.50
N ALA A 122 -17.73 24.31 15.88
CA ALA A 122 -16.78 23.65 14.97
C ALA A 122 -17.46 23.02 13.74
N TRP A 123 -18.66 22.44 13.92
CA TRP A 123 -19.42 21.87 12.81
C TRP A 123 -19.87 22.93 11.79
N ASN A 124 -20.38 24.08 12.27
CA ASN A 124 -20.80 25.18 11.40
C ASN A 124 -19.61 25.79 10.65
N SER A 125 -18.47 25.99 11.33
CA SER A 125 -17.24 26.47 10.69
C SER A 125 -16.72 25.48 9.64
N MET A 126 -16.82 24.17 9.89
CA MET A 126 -16.46 23.16 8.89
C MET A 126 -17.38 23.23 7.66
N LEU A 127 -18.70 23.35 7.85
CA LEU A 127 -19.65 23.47 6.75
C LEU A 127 -19.41 24.75 5.94
N GLU A 128 -19.11 25.86 6.60
CA GLU A 128 -18.75 27.13 5.94
C GLU A 128 -17.45 26.99 5.12
N TRP A 129 -16.42 26.34 5.69
CA TRP A 129 -15.19 26.01 4.98
C TRP A 129 -15.44 25.12 3.75
N LEU A 130 -16.24 24.06 3.88
CA LEU A 130 -16.58 23.16 2.78
C LEU A 130 -17.39 23.88 1.68
N GLY A 131 -18.23 24.84 2.07
CA GLY A 131 -18.98 25.70 1.15
C GLY A 131 -18.14 26.81 0.51
N SER A 132 -16.92 27.07 1.02
CA SER A 132 -16.03 28.07 0.43
C SER A 132 -15.53 27.66 -0.96
N PRO A 133 -15.11 28.62 -1.81
CA PRO A 133 -14.55 28.29 -3.13
C PRO A 133 -13.37 27.30 -3.06
N TRP A 134 -12.53 27.41 -2.03
CA TRP A 134 -11.40 26.51 -1.81
C TRP A 134 -11.84 25.11 -1.39
N GLY A 135 -12.79 25.01 -0.46
CA GLY A 135 -13.39 23.73 -0.05
C GLY A 135 -13.99 22.98 -1.23
N ILE A 136 -14.72 23.69 -2.10
CA ILE A 136 -15.31 23.12 -3.33
C ILE A 136 -14.22 22.67 -4.30
N LEU A 137 -13.21 23.50 -4.58
CA LEU A 137 -12.11 23.16 -5.49
C LEU A 137 -11.33 21.92 -5.00
N LEU A 138 -11.00 21.86 -3.71
CA LEU A 138 -10.33 20.70 -3.10
C LEU A 138 -11.24 19.48 -3.13
N GLY A 139 -12.53 19.65 -2.84
CA GLY A 139 -13.54 18.59 -2.93
C GLY A 139 -13.65 17.98 -4.32
N ILE A 140 -13.56 18.79 -5.39
CA ILE A 140 -13.52 18.34 -6.79
C ILE A 140 -12.17 17.69 -7.15
N GLY A 141 -11.08 18.16 -6.55
CA GLY A 141 -9.75 17.59 -6.75
C GLY A 141 -9.66 16.11 -6.36
N VAL A 142 -10.40 15.68 -5.32
CA VAL A 142 -10.45 14.27 -4.87
C VAL A 142 -10.91 13.30 -5.99
N PRO A 143 -12.12 13.45 -6.57
CA PRO A 143 -12.55 12.58 -7.67
C PRO A 143 -11.70 12.75 -8.94
N ILE A 144 -11.19 13.95 -9.24
CA ILE A 144 -10.27 14.14 -10.38
C ILE A 144 -8.99 13.31 -10.18
N GLY A 145 -8.39 13.35 -8.98
CA GLY A 145 -7.22 12.54 -8.64
C GLY A 145 -7.50 11.05 -8.82
N LEU A 146 -8.66 10.57 -8.38
CA LEU A 146 -9.09 9.17 -8.59
C LEU A 146 -9.23 8.84 -10.09
N LEU A 147 -9.83 9.71 -10.90
CA LEU A 147 -9.95 9.50 -12.34
C LEU A 147 -8.58 9.45 -13.04
N VAL A 148 -7.65 10.33 -12.66
CA VAL A 148 -6.25 10.29 -13.14
C VAL A 148 -5.58 9.00 -12.72
N ALA A 149 -5.81 8.53 -11.49
CA ALA A 149 -5.25 7.28 -11.00
C ALA A 149 -5.72 6.08 -11.84
N LEU A 150 -7.03 5.99 -12.09
CA LEU A 150 -7.65 4.96 -12.92
C LEU A 150 -7.17 5.04 -14.38
N LEU A 151 -6.99 6.25 -14.92
CA LEU A 151 -6.43 6.46 -16.25
C LEU A 151 -5.00 5.91 -16.34
N GLY A 152 -4.17 6.15 -15.33
CA GLY A 152 -2.81 5.59 -15.25
C GLY A 152 -2.80 4.06 -15.28
N LEU A 153 -3.67 3.42 -14.48
CA LEU A 153 -3.85 1.97 -14.49
C LEU A 153 -4.34 1.47 -15.85
N TRP A 154 -5.29 2.16 -16.47
CA TRP A 154 -5.78 1.84 -17.81
C TRP A 154 -4.67 1.94 -18.87
N VAL A 155 -3.89 3.03 -18.90
CA VAL A 155 -2.73 3.20 -19.79
C VAL A 155 -1.73 2.06 -19.57
N SER A 156 -1.46 1.71 -18.32
CA SER A 156 -0.58 0.59 -17.97
C SER A 156 -1.07 -0.73 -18.59
N THR A 157 -2.36 -1.05 -18.44
CA THR A 157 -2.94 -2.26 -19.06
C THR A 157 -2.84 -2.22 -20.58
N ARG A 158 -3.04 -1.05 -21.22
CA ARG A 158 -2.95 -0.88 -22.67
C ARG A 158 -1.53 -1.13 -23.19
N ILE A 159 -0.51 -0.66 -22.48
CA ILE A 159 0.90 -0.91 -22.85
C ILE A 159 1.23 -2.41 -22.75
N LEU A 160 0.63 -3.13 -21.80
CA LEU A 160 0.84 -4.57 -21.62
C LEU A 160 0.03 -5.46 -22.57
N ARG A 161 -0.95 -4.93 -23.32
CA ARG A 161 -1.71 -5.71 -24.32
C ARG A 161 -0.81 -6.00 -25.54
N HIS A 162 0.02 -7.03 -25.42
CA HIS A 162 0.79 -7.63 -26.52
C HIS A 162 0.47 -9.12 -26.62
N PRO A 163 0.56 -9.76 -27.81
CA PRO A 163 0.35 -11.20 -27.97
C PRO A 163 1.09 -12.09 -26.98
N ASP A 164 2.25 -11.65 -26.48
CA ASP A 164 3.09 -12.45 -25.57
C ASP A 164 2.66 -12.40 -24.10
N VAL A 165 1.71 -11.53 -23.73
CA VAL A 165 1.30 -11.31 -22.34
C VAL A 165 -0.12 -11.81 -22.14
N ARG A 166 -0.26 -13.00 -21.52
CA ARG A 166 -1.56 -13.66 -21.36
C ARG A 166 -2.52 -13.01 -20.36
N ARG A 167 -2.07 -12.07 -19.51
CA ARG A 167 -2.89 -11.47 -18.44
C ARG A 167 -2.49 -10.02 -18.13
N PRO A 168 -2.64 -9.07 -19.07
CA PRO A 168 -2.21 -7.69 -18.85
C PRO A 168 -2.90 -7.05 -17.65
N VAL A 169 -4.21 -7.28 -17.47
CA VAL A 169 -4.99 -6.74 -16.35
C VAL A 169 -4.55 -7.31 -15.01
N GLY A 170 -4.31 -8.63 -14.94
CA GLY A 170 -3.84 -9.29 -13.71
C GLY A 170 -2.44 -8.82 -13.28
N ILE A 171 -1.55 -8.60 -14.26
CA ILE A 171 -0.20 -8.05 -14.00
C ILE A 171 -0.29 -6.63 -13.44
N THR A 172 -1.12 -5.76 -14.05
CA THR A 172 -1.29 -4.37 -13.57
C THR A 172 -1.84 -4.32 -12.15
N TRP A 173 -2.92 -5.05 -11.84
CA TRP A 173 -3.52 -5.02 -10.51
C TRP A 173 -2.61 -5.62 -9.43
N ALA A 174 -1.95 -6.74 -9.73
CA ALA A 174 -1.00 -7.34 -8.79
C ALA A 174 0.23 -6.44 -8.59
N GLY A 175 0.77 -5.86 -9.66
CA GLY A 175 1.88 -4.91 -9.60
C GLY A 175 1.51 -3.68 -8.76
N PHE A 176 0.33 -3.11 -9.00
CA PHE A 176 -0.19 -1.97 -8.24
C PHE A 176 -0.39 -2.32 -6.77
N GLY A 177 -1.02 -3.45 -6.45
CA GLY A 177 -1.24 -3.89 -5.07
C GLY A 177 0.08 -4.08 -4.30
N ILE A 178 1.10 -4.67 -4.93
CA ILE A 178 2.43 -4.80 -4.33
C ILE A 178 3.09 -3.42 -4.16
N ALA A 179 2.96 -2.52 -5.13
CA ALA A 179 3.51 -1.17 -5.02
C ALA A 179 2.86 -0.39 -3.86
N VAL A 180 1.55 -0.52 -3.68
CA VAL A 180 0.82 0.08 -2.54
C VAL A 180 1.30 -0.53 -1.22
N ALA A 181 1.39 -1.86 -1.11
CA ALA A 181 1.89 -2.51 0.10
C ALA A 181 3.33 -2.08 0.43
N ALA A 182 4.20 -1.99 -0.57
CA ALA A 182 5.57 -1.51 -0.41
C ALA A 182 5.61 -0.03 0.03
N ALA A 183 4.78 0.83 -0.56
CA ALA A 183 4.67 2.23 -0.15
C ALA A 183 4.23 2.35 1.32
N VAL A 184 3.22 1.58 1.74
CA VAL A 184 2.75 1.55 3.15
C VAL A 184 3.86 1.08 4.09
N LEU A 185 4.59 0.02 3.73
CA LEU A 185 5.71 -0.47 4.54
C LEU A 185 6.86 0.55 4.63
N LEU A 186 7.19 1.22 3.53
CA LEU A 186 8.22 2.27 3.51
C LEU A 186 7.81 3.50 4.33
N SER A 187 6.53 3.90 4.24
CA SER A 187 5.95 4.95 5.07
C SER A 187 5.98 4.58 6.56
N GLY A 188 5.61 3.35 6.92
CA GLY A 188 5.61 2.87 8.30
C GLY A 188 7.02 2.67 8.88
N ALA A 189 8.00 2.28 8.08
CA ALA A 189 9.39 2.18 8.51
C ALA A 189 10.05 3.55 8.72
N GLY A 190 9.54 4.61 8.08
CA GLY A 190 10.02 5.98 8.24
C GLY A 190 9.35 6.76 9.37
N SER A 191 8.31 6.22 10.02
CA SER A 191 7.45 6.99 10.92
C SER A 191 7.99 7.11 12.36
N VAL A 192 8.95 8.02 12.56
CA VAL A 192 8.98 8.89 13.75
C VAL A 192 8.51 10.31 13.38
N THR A 193 8.43 10.62 12.08
CA THR A 193 7.80 11.82 11.54
C THR A 193 6.56 11.40 10.75
N LEU A 194 5.46 12.12 10.93
CA LEU A 194 4.09 11.76 10.50
C LEU A 194 4.01 10.96 9.18
N PRO A 195 3.25 9.85 9.13
CA PRO A 195 3.49 8.72 8.22
C PRO A 195 3.32 8.98 6.71
N PHE A 196 3.00 10.20 6.28
CA PHE A 196 2.72 10.51 4.88
C PHE A 196 3.17 11.92 4.43
N PHE A 197 3.82 12.68 5.30
CA PHE A 197 4.10 14.08 5.06
C PHE A 197 5.58 14.26 4.76
N GLY A 198 5.89 14.95 3.66
CA GLY A 198 7.14 15.72 3.62
C GLY A 198 7.16 16.53 4.90
N GLY A 199 8.06 16.16 5.82
CA GLY A 199 8.14 16.80 7.13
C GLY A 199 8.10 18.30 6.91
N PHE A 200 7.33 19.01 7.74
CA PHE A 200 7.38 20.47 7.73
C PHE A 200 8.85 20.85 7.61
N PRO A 201 9.25 21.63 6.60
CA PRO A 201 10.64 22.01 6.44
C PRO A 201 10.94 22.99 7.57
N LEU A 202 11.23 22.43 8.75
CA LEU A 202 11.98 23.07 9.82
C LEU A 202 13.43 23.15 9.33
N GLY A 203 13.63 23.80 8.17
CA GLY A 203 14.94 24.16 7.70
C GLY A 203 15.53 25.21 8.64
N PRO A 204 16.85 25.49 8.55
CA PRO A 204 17.58 26.42 9.41
C PRO A 204 17.15 27.91 9.32
N GLY A 205 15.98 28.21 8.73
CA GLY A 205 15.34 29.52 8.75
C GLY A 205 13.88 29.51 9.25
N PHE A 206 13.39 28.37 9.75
CA PHE A 206 12.11 28.32 10.45
C PHE A 206 12.35 28.79 11.89
N ASP A 207 12.10 30.06 12.12
CA ASP A 207 12.27 30.69 13.43
C ASP A 207 11.10 30.30 14.33
N ILE A 208 11.24 29.19 15.06
CA ILE A 208 10.24 28.69 16.02
C ILE A 208 9.97 29.76 17.10
N ASP A 209 10.94 30.64 17.36
CA ASP A 209 10.86 31.75 18.31
C ASP A 209 9.76 32.75 17.93
N ARG A 210 9.30 32.77 16.67
CA ARG A 210 8.14 33.57 16.24
C ARG A 210 6.80 32.95 16.63
N PHE A 211 6.75 31.65 16.88
CA PHE A 211 5.52 30.88 17.09
C PHE A 211 5.37 30.36 18.52
N GLY A 212 6.24 30.74 19.45
CA GLY A 212 6.12 30.37 20.84
C GLY A 212 7.24 30.94 21.70
N PRO A 213 7.17 30.75 23.02
CA PRO A 213 8.33 30.96 23.87
C PRO A 213 9.49 30.14 23.29
N GLY A 214 10.65 30.76 23.14
CA GLY A 214 11.81 30.16 22.48
C GLY A 214 12.23 28.82 23.11
N PRO A 215 13.19 28.08 22.53
CA PRO A 215 13.53 26.70 22.89
C PRO A 215 14.15 26.48 24.29
N GLY A 216 13.93 27.40 25.24
CA GLY A 216 14.28 27.23 26.65
C GLY A 216 13.20 26.50 27.46
N PRO A 217 13.51 26.11 28.71
CA PRO A 217 12.50 25.64 29.65
C PRO A 217 11.47 26.76 29.87
N VAL A 218 10.27 26.57 29.33
CA VAL A 218 9.19 27.54 29.47
C VAL A 218 8.62 27.42 30.88
N ASP A 219 8.64 28.50 31.65
CA ASP A 219 7.93 28.53 32.92
C ASP A 219 6.41 28.65 32.69
N ASP A 220 5.60 28.06 33.57
CA ASP A 220 4.14 28.04 33.40
C ASP A 220 3.54 29.46 33.32
N ALA A 221 4.16 30.45 33.97
CA ALA A 221 3.70 31.83 33.98
C ALA A 221 4.06 32.62 32.71
N GLU A 222 5.17 32.28 32.05
CA GLU A 222 5.56 32.79 30.74
C GLU A 222 4.63 32.20 29.66
N LEU A 223 4.33 30.91 29.75
CA LEU A 223 3.36 30.25 28.87
C LEU A 223 1.97 30.89 29.04
N GLU A 224 1.52 31.09 30.29
CA GLU A 224 0.24 31.73 30.60
C GLU A 224 0.19 33.19 30.12
N ARG A 225 1.29 33.95 30.31
CA ARG A 225 1.40 35.34 29.81
C ARG A 225 1.35 35.38 28.29
N TRP A 226 2.06 34.49 27.61
CA TRP A 226 2.06 34.40 26.15
C TRP A 226 0.67 34.07 25.62
N PHE A 227 -0.01 33.07 26.21
CA PHE A 227 -1.40 32.75 25.85
C PHE A 227 -2.36 33.91 26.11
N ALA A 228 -2.12 34.71 27.14
CA ALA A 228 -2.96 35.85 27.50
C ALA A 228 -2.76 37.09 26.60
N THR A 229 -1.56 37.33 26.06
CA THR A 229 -1.30 38.53 25.22
C THR A 229 -1.37 38.26 23.72
N ASP A 230 -0.68 37.22 23.23
CA ASP A 230 -0.42 37.06 21.80
C ASP A 230 -0.84 35.69 21.27
N GLY A 231 -0.89 34.68 22.15
CA GLY A 231 -1.17 33.30 21.77
C GLY A 231 -2.60 33.06 21.29
N ALA A 232 -3.59 33.75 21.86
CA ALA A 232 -4.99 33.62 21.42
C ALA A 232 -5.19 34.11 19.98
N ASP A 233 -4.72 35.31 19.66
CA ASP A 233 -4.77 35.89 18.31
C ASP A 233 -3.97 35.05 17.30
N MET A 234 -2.82 34.51 17.72
CA MET A 234 -2.01 33.65 16.88
C MET A 234 -2.70 32.30 16.60
N LEU A 235 -3.31 31.68 17.60
CA LEU A 235 -4.08 30.46 17.44
C LEU A 235 -5.29 30.67 16.55
N GLU A 236 -5.96 31.81 16.65
CA GLU A 236 -7.08 32.16 15.75
C GLU A 236 -6.59 32.32 14.30
N ARG A 237 -5.46 32.98 14.08
CA ARG A 237 -4.83 33.07 12.74
C ARG A 237 -4.35 31.74 12.19
N ILE A 238 -3.87 30.83 13.05
CA ILE A 238 -3.49 29.47 12.65
C ILE A 238 -4.72 28.58 12.48
N ALA A 239 -5.84 28.86 13.13
CA ALA A 239 -7.08 28.14 12.92
C ALA A 239 -7.81 28.60 11.65
N ASP A 240 -7.53 29.82 11.17
CA ASP A 240 -8.07 30.33 9.92
C ASP A 240 -7.69 29.42 8.73
N PRO A 241 -8.67 28.78 8.06
CA PRO A 241 -8.41 27.86 6.97
C PRO A 241 -7.66 28.50 5.79
N GLY A 242 -7.93 29.77 5.50
CA GLY A 242 -7.30 30.51 4.42
C GLY A 242 -5.80 30.73 4.67
N THR A 243 -5.46 31.14 5.88
CA THR A 243 -4.08 31.33 6.34
C THR A 243 -3.33 30.01 6.37
N LEU A 244 -3.93 28.93 6.89
CA LEU A 244 -3.36 27.59 6.86
C LEU A 244 -3.08 27.10 5.44
N LEU A 245 -4.04 27.26 4.53
CA LEU A 245 -3.89 26.83 3.15
C LEU A 245 -2.80 27.63 2.44
N GLY A 246 -2.76 28.95 2.64
CA GLY A 246 -1.75 29.83 2.05
C GLY A 246 -0.34 29.52 2.54
N PHE A 247 -0.19 29.19 3.84
CA PHE A 247 1.09 28.89 4.45
C PHE A 247 1.53 27.42 4.21
N ALA A 248 0.71 26.45 4.60
CA ALA A 248 1.06 25.04 4.55
C ALA A 248 0.88 24.42 3.16
N GLY A 249 -0.05 24.93 2.35
CA GLY A 249 -0.39 24.37 1.04
C GLY A 249 0.81 24.18 0.10
N PRO A 250 1.65 25.20 -0.13
CA PRO A 250 2.83 25.06 -0.99
C PRO A 250 3.83 24.01 -0.50
N TRP A 251 4.09 23.96 0.81
CA TRP A 251 5.02 23.00 1.40
C TRP A 251 4.49 21.58 1.30
N LEU A 252 3.20 21.38 1.57
CA LEU A 252 2.52 20.10 1.40
C LEU A 252 2.55 19.65 -0.06
N ALA A 253 2.33 20.55 -1.02
CA ALA A 253 2.40 20.24 -2.43
C ALA A 253 3.82 19.80 -2.86
N ILE A 254 4.86 20.53 -2.45
CA ILE A 254 6.26 20.18 -2.75
C ILE A 254 6.64 18.84 -2.10
N GLY A 255 6.31 18.68 -0.82
CA GLY A 255 6.55 17.43 -0.07
C GLY A 255 5.88 16.24 -0.75
N GLN A 256 4.63 16.41 -1.18
CA GLN A 256 3.89 15.37 -1.90
C GLN A 256 4.56 15.04 -3.24
N LEU A 257 4.99 16.05 -4.02
CA LEU A 257 5.67 15.82 -5.30
C LEU A 257 6.98 15.02 -5.13
N LEU A 258 7.77 15.33 -4.11
CA LEU A 258 8.98 14.57 -3.79
C LEU A 258 8.65 13.15 -3.32
N ALA A 259 7.60 12.99 -2.50
CA ALA A 259 7.14 11.70 -2.02
C ALA A 259 6.67 10.76 -3.15
N LEU A 260 6.30 11.29 -4.32
CA LEU A 260 5.92 10.47 -5.48
C LEU A 260 7.10 9.73 -6.14
N VAL A 261 8.35 10.18 -5.95
CA VAL A 261 9.51 9.57 -6.62
C VAL A 261 9.68 8.10 -6.23
N ILE A 262 9.61 7.80 -4.94
CA ILE A 262 9.78 6.45 -4.41
C ILE A 262 8.73 5.46 -4.97
N PRO A 263 7.41 5.71 -4.84
CA PRO A 263 6.41 4.79 -5.36
C PRO A 263 6.44 4.63 -6.88
N ILE A 264 6.86 5.65 -7.64
CA ILE A 264 7.09 5.53 -9.08
C ILE A 264 8.22 4.53 -9.37
N VAL A 265 9.35 4.63 -8.65
CA VAL A 265 10.48 3.68 -8.79
C VAL A 265 10.05 2.26 -8.41
N VAL A 266 9.33 2.11 -7.30
CA VAL A 266 8.76 0.81 -6.88
C VAL A 266 7.81 0.26 -7.95
N SER A 267 7.02 1.10 -8.60
CA SER A 267 6.10 0.68 -9.67
C SER A 267 6.83 0.15 -10.90
N ILE A 268 7.94 0.77 -11.29
CA ILE A 268 8.78 0.25 -12.40
C ILE A 268 9.26 -1.17 -12.09
N PHE A 269 9.72 -1.40 -10.85
CA PHE A 269 10.23 -2.70 -10.43
C PHE A 269 9.13 -3.76 -10.29
N THR A 270 8.02 -3.42 -9.64
CA THR A 270 6.91 -4.35 -9.40
C THR A 270 6.24 -4.79 -10.70
N TRP A 271 6.07 -3.92 -11.69
CA TRP A 271 5.55 -4.34 -13.01
C TRP A 271 6.50 -5.26 -13.76
N TRP A 272 7.80 -4.95 -13.72
CA TRP A 272 8.82 -5.83 -14.31
C TRP A 272 8.81 -7.21 -13.63
N TRP A 273 8.75 -7.24 -12.30
CA TRP A 273 8.68 -8.48 -11.52
C TRP A 273 7.42 -9.28 -11.84
N MET A 274 6.25 -8.64 -11.90
CA MET A 274 5.00 -9.33 -12.20
C MET A 274 4.94 -9.88 -13.62
N ALA A 275 5.49 -9.15 -14.60
CA ALA A 275 5.67 -9.66 -15.95
C ALA A 275 6.59 -10.89 -15.96
N HIS A 276 7.63 -10.92 -15.11
CA HIS A 276 8.51 -12.08 -14.95
C HIS A 276 7.81 -13.27 -14.27
N ALA A 277 6.99 -13.02 -13.26
CA ALA A 277 6.29 -14.06 -12.49
C ALA A 277 5.12 -14.70 -13.27
N MET A 278 4.41 -13.92 -14.10
CA MET A 278 3.24 -14.38 -14.86
C MET A 278 3.55 -14.86 -16.28
N ARG A 279 4.81 -15.20 -16.58
CA ARG A 279 5.17 -15.75 -17.89
C ARG A 279 4.41 -17.04 -18.22
N PRO A 280 4.02 -17.26 -19.49
CA PRO A 280 3.46 -18.54 -19.91
C PRO A 280 4.41 -19.69 -19.56
N ALA A 281 3.85 -20.80 -19.06
CA ALA A 281 4.61 -22.04 -18.99
C ALA A 281 4.81 -22.57 -20.43
N LEU A 282 5.94 -23.21 -20.69
CA LEU A 282 6.29 -23.79 -22.01
C LEU A 282 5.34 -24.88 -22.52
N VAL A 283 4.33 -25.23 -21.73
CA VAL A 283 3.50 -26.42 -21.91
C VAL A 283 2.49 -26.25 -23.04
N ASP A 284 2.26 -25.04 -23.53
CA ASP A 284 1.39 -24.78 -24.69
C ASP A 284 2.21 -24.64 -25.97
N GLY A 285 3.15 -25.56 -26.20
CA GLY A 285 3.51 -25.86 -27.59
C GLY A 285 2.22 -26.22 -28.33
N PRO A 286 2.12 -25.92 -29.64
CA PRO A 286 1.06 -26.53 -30.45
C PRO A 286 1.11 -28.01 -30.10
N LEU A 287 -0.01 -28.59 -29.64
CA LEU A 287 -0.13 -30.03 -29.58
C LEU A 287 0.33 -30.49 -30.95
N GLU A 288 1.52 -31.07 -31.02
CA GLU A 288 2.04 -31.65 -32.25
C GLU A 288 0.87 -32.48 -32.76
N PRO A 289 0.32 -32.17 -33.96
CA PRO A 289 -0.93 -32.76 -34.41
C PRO A 289 -0.78 -34.26 -34.18
N ALA A 290 -1.63 -34.80 -33.30
CA ALA A 290 -1.50 -36.17 -32.81
C ALA A 290 -1.16 -37.02 -34.03
N PRO A 291 0.01 -37.72 -34.03
CA PRO A 291 0.59 -38.29 -35.23
C PRO A 291 -0.53 -38.90 -36.01
N GLU A 292 -0.82 -38.31 -37.17
CA GLU A 292 -1.96 -38.66 -38.00
C GLU A 292 -1.94 -40.17 -38.05
N ARG A 293 -2.92 -40.84 -37.42
CA ARG A 293 -2.98 -42.30 -37.44
C ARG A 293 -3.11 -42.61 -38.90
N THR A 294 -2.00 -42.96 -39.53
CA THR A 294 -1.96 -43.52 -40.86
C THR A 294 -2.92 -44.68 -40.78
N ALA A 295 -4.07 -44.51 -41.43
CA ALA A 295 -5.12 -45.50 -41.45
C ALA A 295 -4.45 -46.80 -41.90
N GLU A 296 -4.42 -47.78 -41.01
CA GLU A 296 -3.92 -49.11 -41.30
C GLU A 296 -4.74 -49.61 -42.50
N PRO A 297 -4.10 -49.91 -43.65
CA PRO A 297 -4.82 -50.34 -44.82
C PRO A 297 -5.58 -51.63 -44.47
N PRO A 298 -6.86 -51.77 -44.89
CA PRO A 298 -7.64 -52.96 -44.60
C PRO A 298 -6.90 -54.20 -45.14
N ALA A 299 -6.69 -55.19 -44.28
CA ALA A 299 -6.08 -56.46 -44.66
C ALA A 299 -6.94 -57.11 -45.77
N ALA A 300 -6.27 -57.50 -46.85
CA ALA A 300 -6.86 -58.17 -48.02
C ALA A 300 -7.09 -59.68 -47.75
#